data_AF-A0A7T0KJ08-F1
#
_entry.id   AF-A0A7T0KJ08-F1
#
_cell.length_a   1.000
_cell.length_b   1.000
_cell.length_c   1.000
_cell.angle_alpha   90.00
_cell.angle_beta   90.00
_cell.angle_gamma   90.00
#
_symmetry.space_group_name_H-M   'P 1'
#
loop_
_entity.id
_entity.type
_entity.pdbx_description
1 polymer ?
#
loop_
_entity_poly.entity_id
_entity_poly.type
_entity_poly.pdbx_seq_one_letter_code
_entity_poly.pdbx_strand_id
1 'polypeptide(L)'
;MLDLTTYLPKPFEMKADRWTITSPVPNVETGKMITAFQSLQAEQFRRAQAGEDPLLTDTIPGWPETLEEQADLVLGGGEYERLTQDGCPPAFIEAALLSAIVYWANGGSEDAVLFYQNALQEQKENPHEEDAHPKAPTRKPSKNGRPTAKASQ
;
A
#
# COMPACT_ATOMS: atom_id res chain seq x y z
N MET A 1 21.33 -31.84 17.97
CA MET A 1 20.82 -31.75 16.58
C MET A 1 20.17 -30.39 16.45
N LEU A 2 20.55 -29.57 15.46
CA LEU A 2 19.96 -28.25 15.25
C LEU A 2 18.59 -28.44 14.60
N ASP A 3 17.52 -27.96 15.23
CA ASP A 3 16.18 -27.99 14.65
C ASP A 3 16.01 -26.80 13.70
N LEU A 4 15.95 -27.09 12.41
CA LEU A 4 15.83 -26.07 11.37
C LEU A 4 14.39 -25.65 11.10
N THR A 5 13.39 -26.30 11.72
CA THR A 5 11.98 -25.97 11.50
C THR A 5 11.60 -24.58 11.96
N THR A 6 12.36 -24.01 12.91
CA THR A 6 12.18 -22.63 13.38
C THR A 6 12.48 -21.59 12.30
N TYR A 7 13.22 -21.95 11.25
CA TYR A 7 13.57 -21.07 10.13
C TYR A 7 12.65 -21.25 8.92
N LEU A 8 11.69 -22.17 8.98
CA LEU A 8 10.71 -22.32 7.91
C LEU A 8 9.75 -21.14 7.94
N PRO A 9 9.35 -20.60 6.77
CA PRO A 9 8.36 -19.54 6.70
C PRO A 9 7.05 -20.01 7.33
N LYS A 10 6.48 -19.16 8.18
CA LYS A 10 5.18 -19.41 8.78
C LYS A 10 4.08 -18.82 7.90
N PRO A 11 2.91 -19.47 7.80
CA PRO A 11 1.73 -18.88 7.17
C PRO A 11 1.41 -17.52 7.80
N PHE A 12 0.85 -16.61 7.00
CA PHE A 12 0.29 -15.37 7.51
C PHE A 12 -1.10 -15.64 8.07
N GLU A 13 -1.42 -15.12 9.25
CA GLU A 13 -2.74 -15.19 9.86
C GLU A 13 -3.26 -13.79 10.20
N MET A 14 -4.49 -13.49 9.80
CA MET A 14 -5.21 -12.29 10.22
C MET A 14 -6.50 -12.67 10.93
N LYS A 15 -6.71 -12.09 12.12
CA LYS A 15 -7.84 -12.42 13.00
C LYS A 15 -8.72 -11.19 13.23
N ALA A 16 -10.03 -11.34 13.09
CA ALA A 16 -11.00 -10.38 13.59
C ALA A 16 -12.30 -11.06 14.00
N ASP A 17 -12.78 -10.72 15.19
CA ASP A 17 -13.97 -11.31 15.80
C ASP A 17 -13.93 -12.86 15.74
N ARG A 18 -14.76 -13.47 14.90
CA ARG A 18 -14.82 -14.93 14.69
C ARG A 18 -14.02 -15.45 13.50
N TRP A 19 -13.49 -14.57 12.64
CA TRP A 19 -12.78 -14.96 11.43
C TRP A 19 -11.28 -15.07 11.68
N THR A 20 -10.70 -16.16 11.19
CA THR A 20 -9.26 -16.30 11.00
C THR A 20 -9.03 -16.56 9.52
N ILE A 21 -8.34 -15.63 8.85
CA ILE A 21 -7.94 -15.76 7.45
C ILE A 21 -6.47 -16.13 7.44
N THR A 22 -6.14 -17.23 6.78
CA THR A 22 -4.76 -17.72 6.68
C THR A 22 -4.31 -17.62 5.23
N SER A 23 -3.15 -17.03 4.98
CA SER A 23 -2.46 -17.13 3.70
C SER A 23 -1.33 -18.16 3.83
N PRO A 24 -1.35 -19.25 3.04
CA PRO A 24 -0.35 -20.29 3.11
C PRO A 24 1.00 -19.79 2.57
N VAL A 25 2.07 -20.57 2.82
CA VAL A 25 3.36 -20.32 2.17
C VAL A 25 3.16 -20.36 0.65
N PRO A 26 3.43 -19.27 -0.08
CA PRO A 26 3.15 -19.21 -1.51
C PRO A 26 4.03 -20.21 -2.26
N ASN A 27 3.45 -20.82 -3.29
CA ASN A 27 4.25 -21.57 -4.26
C ASN A 27 5.12 -20.58 -5.09
N VAL A 28 6.00 -21.11 -5.94
CA VAL A 28 6.93 -20.30 -6.74
C VAL A 28 6.21 -19.32 -7.67
N GLU A 29 5.08 -19.73 -8.24
CA GLU A 29 4.29 -18.90 -9.17
C GLU A 29 3.61 -17.74 -8.44
N THR A 30 2.87 -18.04 -7.36
CA THR A 30 2.25 -17.03 -6.49
C THR A 30 3.29 -16.07 -5.93
N GLY A 31 4.46 -16.55 -5.49
CA GLY A 31 5.53 -15.70 -4.97
C GLY A 31 6.09 -14.72 -6.00
N LYS A 32 6.23 -15.16 -7.26
CA LYS A 32 6.62 -14.27 -8.37
C LYS A 32 5.56 -13.20 -8.64
N MET A 33 4.29 -13.59 -8.64
CA MET A 33 3.17 -12.67 -8.85
C MET A 33 3.10 -11.61 -7.74
N ILE A 34 3.20 -12.01 -6.46
CA ILE A 34 3.26 -11.10 -5.31
C ILE A 34 4.43 -10.11 -5.45
N THR A 35 5.61 -10.60 -5.85
CA THR A 35 6.80 -9.76 -6.05
C THR A 35 6.61 -8.76 -7.19
N ALA A 36 6.00 -9.18 -8.30
CA ALA A 36 5.69 -8.32 -9.43
C ALA A 36 4.66 -7.24 -9.05
N PHE A 37 3.63 -7.63 -8.28
CA PHE A 37 2.63 -6.70 -7.75
C PHE A 37 3.24 -5.65 -6.83
N GLN A 38 4.11 -6.05 -5.90
CA GLN A 38 4.81 -5.10 -5.04
C GLN A 38 5.70 -4.14 -5.84
N SER A 39 6.35 -4.63 -6.90
CA SER A 39 7.21 -3.82 -7.77
C SER A 39 6.39 -2.79 -8.56
N LEU A 40 5.22 -3.20 -9.06
CA LEU A 40 4.27 -2.28 -9.70
C LEU A 40 3.84 -1.18 -8.72
N GLN A 41 3.46 -1.54 -7.49
CA GLN A 41 3.03 -0.56 -6.48
C GLN A 41 4.16 0.42 -6.12
N ALA A 42 5.40 -0.04 -5.99
CA ALA A 42 6.55 0.83 -5.74
C ALA A 42 6.80 1.81 -6.90
N GLU A 43 6.68 1.33 -8.15
CA GLU A 43 6.84 2.17 -9.34
C GLU A 43 5.68 3.17 -9.49
N GLN A 44 4.45 2.77 -9.17
CA GLN A 44 3.29 3.67 -9.13
C GLN A 44 3.49 4.80 -8.12
N PHE A 45 3.96 4.46 -6.92
CA PHE A 45 4.26 5.46 -5.89
C PHE A 45 5.36 6.44 -6.34
N ARG A 46 6.44 5.94 -6.95
CA ARG A 46 7.50 6.78 -7.53
C ARG A 46 6.94 7.71 -8.61
N ARG A 47 6.11 7.19 -9.52
CA ARG A 47 5.46 7.97 -10.59
C ARG A 47 4.57 9.06 -10.04
N ALA A 48 3.74 8.74 -9.05
CA ALA A 48 2.89 9.72 -8.37
C ALA A 48 3.71 10.86 -7.76
N GLN A 49 4.82 10.55 -7.09
CA GLN A 49 5.73 11.58 -6.55
C GLN A 49 6.42 12.41 -7.63
N ALA A 50 6.67 11.82 -8.80
CA ALA A 50 7.28 12.50 -9.94
C ALA A 50 6.27 13.26 -10.83
N GLY A 51 4.96 13.12 -10.57
CA GLY A 51 3.90 13.67 -11.42
C GLY A 51 3.81 12.98 -12.80
N GLU A 52 4.24 11.73 -12.90
CA GLU A 52 4.18 10.91 -14.11
C GLU A 52 2.84 10.15 -14.21
N ASP A 53 2.44 9.79 -15.43
CA ASP A 53 1.24 8.98 -15.65
C ASP A 53 1.32 7.62 -14.95
N PRO A 54 0.22 7.14 -14.34
CA PRO A 54 0.17 5.86 -13.68
C PRO A 54 0.33 4.72 -14.70
N LEU A 55 0.93 3.63 -14.26
CA LEU A 55 0.92 2.36 -14.99
C LEU A 55 -0.46 1.70 -14.87
N LEU A 56 -0.83 0.91 -15.86
CA LEU A 56 -2.01 0.06 -15.81
C LEU A 56 -1.64 -1.30 -15.17
N THR A 57 -2.61 -1.98 -14.54
CA THR A 57 -2.42 -3.27 -13.84
C THR A 57 -2.22 -4.45 -14.78
N ASP A 58 -2.50 -4.29 -16.07
CA ASP A 58 -2.17 -5.19 -17.19
C ASP A 58 -0.65 -5.40 -17.38
N THR A 59 0.17 -4.70 -16.60
CA THR A 59 1.63 -4.83 -16.59
C THR A 59 2.17 -6.08 -15.87
N ILE A 60 1.34 -6.83 -15.16
CA ILE A 60 1.73 -8.10 -14.52
C ILE A 60 1.04 -9.27 -15.23
N PRO A 61 1.73 -9.98 -16.12
CA PRO A 61 1.16 -11.12 -16.83
C PRO A 61 0.63 -12.19 -15.86
N GLY A 62 -0.66 -12.51 -15.97
CA GLY A 62 -1.31 -13.55 -15.16
C GLY A 62 -1.74 -13.10 -13.76
N TRP A 63 -1.61 -11.82 -13.40
CA TRP A 63 -2.22 -11.30 -12.18
C TRP A 63 -3.75 -11.29 -12.32
N PRO A 64 -4.51 -11.80 -11.35
CA PRO A 64 -5.97 -11.82 -11.46
C PRO A 64 -6.61 -10.43 -11.38
N GLU A 65 -7.71 -10.23 -12.10
CA GLU A 65 -8.36 -8.92 -12.20
C GLU A 65 -9.39 -8.68 -11.09
N THR A 66 -9.97 -9.76 -10.56
CA THR A 66 -11.01 -9.68 -9.53
C THR A 66 -10.45 -9.92 -8.13
N LEU A 67 -11.11 -9.34 -7.12
CA LEU A 67 -10.77 -9.57 -5.72
C LEU A 67 -10.87 -11.05 -5.35
N GLU A 68 -11.86 -11.76 -5.90
CA GLU A 68 -12.07 -13.19 -5.69
C GLU A 68 -10.88 -14.01 -6.17
N GLU A 69 -10.46 -13.84 -7.42
CA GLU A 69 -9.34 -14.59 -7.97
C GLU A 69 -8.01 -14.22 -7.29
N GLN A 70 -7.82 -12.95 -6.89
CA GLN A 70 -6.65 -12.52 -6.13
C GLN A 70 -6.64 -13.15 -4.72
N ALA A 71 -7.79 -13.19 -4.05
CA ALA A 71 -7.94 -13.85 -2.77
C ALA A 71 -7.68 -15.35 -2.89
N ASP A 72 -8.20 -16.02 -3.92
CA ASP A 72 -7.94 -17.44 -4.15
C ASP A 72 -6.45 -17.73 -4.44
N LEU A 73 -5.77 -16.83 -5.16
CA LEU A 73 -4.34 -16.93 -5.44
C LEU A 73 -3.49 -16.78 -4.16
N VAL A 74 -3.80 -15.82 -3.30
CA VAL A 74 -2.94 -15.41 -2.17
C VAL A 74 -3.38 -16.02 -0.83
N LEU A 75 -4.68 -16.08 -0.56
CA LEU A 75 -5.25 -16.63 0.68
C LEU A 75 -5.50 -18.14 0.55
N GLY A 76 -5.63 -18.65 -0.68
CA GLY A 76 -5.85 -20.06 -0.98
C GLY A 76 -7.19 -20.30 -1.67
N GLY A 77 -7.23 -21.29 -2.56
CA GLY A 77 -8.39 -21.52 -3.42
C GLY A 77 -9.67 -21.83 -2.65
N GLY A 78 -10.73 -21.09 -2.97
CA GLY A 78 -12.06 -21.22 -2.36
C GLY A 78 -12.23 -20.45 -1.05
N GLU A 79 -11.19 -19.75 -0.57
CA GLU A 79 -11.30 -18.98 0.67
C GLU A 79 -12.19 -17.74 0.52
N TYR A 80 -12.17 -17.10 -0.66
CA TYR A 80 -13.04 -15.95 -0.89
C TYR A 80 -14.53 -16.34 -0.79
N GLU A 81 -14.91 -17.42 -1.47
CA GLU A 81 -16.29 -17.93 -1.44
C GLU A 81 -16.68 -18.35 -0.01
N ARG A 82 -15.82 -19.13 0.67
CA ARG A 82 -16.06 -19.58 2.04
C ARG A 82 -16.29 -18.41 3.01
N LEU A 83 -15.42 -17.40 2.97
CA LEU A 83 -15.51 -16.23 3.84
C LEU A 83 -16.77 -15.40 3.53
N THR A 84 -17.07 -15.22 2.25
CA THR A 84 -18.27 -14.49 1.82
C THR A 84 -19.55 -15.21 2.28
N GLN A 85 -19.62 -16.54 2.15
CA GLN A 85 -20.75 -17.34 2.64
C GLN A 85 -20.90 -17.30 4.17
N ASP A 86 -19.80 -17.17 4.90
CA ASP A 86 -19.79 -17.01 6.37
C ASP A 86 -20.12 -15.57 6.85
N GLY A 87 -20.41 -14.67 5.90
CA GLY A 87 -20.77 -13.28 6.15
C GLY A 87 -19.59 -12.40 6.56
N CYS A 88 -18.37 -12.77 6.17
CA CYS A 88 -17.19 -11.96 6.36
C CYS A 88 -17.30 -10.66 5.54
N PRO A 89 -17.06 -9.48 6.14
CA PRO A 89 -17.08 -8.22 5.39
C PRO A 89 -16.06 -8.23 4.24
N PRO A 90 -16.43 -7.81 3.01
CA PRO A 90 -15.49 -7.77 1.88
C PRO A 90 -14.23 -6.95 2.17
N ALA A 91 -14.39 -5.82 2.87
CA ALA A 91 -13.26 -4.98 3.28
C ALA A 91 -12.27 -5.71 4.21
N PHE A 92 -12.74 -6.68 5.01
CA PHE A 92 -11.86 -7.48 5.86
C PHE A 92 -11.10 -8.53 5.04
N ILE A 93 -11.75 -9.13 4.04
CA ILE A 93 -11.10 -10.06 3.10
C ILE A 93 -10.02 -9.32 2.30
N GLU A 94 -10.34 -8.13 1.78
CA GLU A 94 -9.40 -7.27 1.06
C GLU A 94 -8.22 -6.83 1.95
N ALA A 95 -8.48 -6.43 3.20
CA ALA A 95 -7.41 -6.12 4.15
C ALA A 95 -6.50 -7.33 4.42
N ALA A 96 -7.06 -8.54 4.45
CA ALA A 96 -6.29 -9.77 4.67
C ALA A 96 -5.42 -10.09 3.46
N LEU A 97 -5.98 -9.96 2.26
CA LEU A 97 -5.27 -10.10 0.99
C LEU A 97 -4.08 -9.16 0.90
N LEU A 98 -4.29 -7.85 1.12
CA LEU A 98 -3.23 -6.85 1.02
C LEU A 98 -2.16 -7.03 2.11
N SER A 99 -2.58 -7.37 3.34
CA SER A 99 -1.64 -7.70 4.42
C SER A 99 -0.80 -8.94 4.11
N ALA A 100 -1.40 -9.99 3.52
CA ALA A 100 -0.68 -11.19 3.10
C ALA A 100 0.33 -10.89 1.98
N ILE A 101 -0.03 -10.06 1.00
CA ILE A 101 0.88 -9.59 -0.05
C ILE A 101 2.09 -8.88 0.58
N VAL A 102 1.86 -7.95 1.51
CA VAL A 102 2.93 -7.22 2.20
C VAL A 102 3.82 -8.18 3.00
N TYR A 103 3.21 -9.11 3.76
CA TYR A 103 3.94 -10.10 4.54
C TYR A 103 4.89 -10.91 3.66
N TRP A 104 4.39 -11.48 2.55
CA TRP A 104 5.17 -12.34 1.67
C TRP A 104 6.20 -11.57 0.84
N ALA A 105 5.86 -10.38 0.34
CA ALA A 105 6.80 -9.53 -0.39
C ALA A 105 7.99 -9.09 0.49
N ASN A 106 7.82 -9.06 1.81
CA ASN A 106 8.86 -8.68 2.78
C ASN A 106 9.44 -9.89 3.54
N GLY A 107 9.39 -11.09 2.95
CA GLY A 107 10.06 -12.28 3.48
C GLY A 107 9.41 -12.86 4.73
N GLY A 108 8.11 -12.66 4.93
CA GLY A 108 7.36 -13.11 6.10
C GLY A 108 7.52 -12.17 7.30
N SER A 109 7.57 -10.86 7.06
CA SER A 109 7.76 -9.86 8.11
C SER A 109 6.41 -9.36 8.66
N GLU A 110 6.11 -9.70 9.92
CA GLU A 110 4.96 -9.14 10.63
C GLU A 110 5.09 -7.63 10.86
N ASP A 111 6.32 -7.13 11.07
CA ASP A 111 6.59 -5.70 11.25
C ASP A 111 6.24 -4.89 9.99
N ALA A 112 6.46 -5.45 8.80
CA ALA A 112 6.08 -4.81 7.54
C ALA A 112 4.55 -4.69 7.41
N VAL A 113 3.82 -5.71 7.87
CA VAL A 113 2.34 -5.70 7.91
C VAL A 113 1.84 -4.63 8.88
N LEU A 114 2.41 -4.56 10.09
CA LEU A 114 2.05 -3.54 11.07
C LEU A 114 2.30 -2.13 10.53
N PHE A 115 3.45 -1.91 9.91
CA PHE A 115 3.76 -0.62 9.27
C PHE A 115 2.72 -0.25 8.20
N TYR A 116 2.38 -1.19 7.32
CA TYR A 116 1.36 -0.99 6.29
C TYR A 116 -0.01 -0.66 6.90
N GLN A 117 -0.45 -1.41 7.91
CA GLN A 117 -1.74 -1.19 8.56
C GLN A 117 -1.81 0.17 9.27
N ASN A 118 -0.72 0.60 9.92
CA ASN A 118 -0.63 1.91 10.54
C ASN A 118 -0.70 3.04 9.51
N ALA A 119 0.01 2.91 8.38
CA ALA A 119 -0.03 3.90 7.31
C ALA A 119 -1.45 4.08 6.74
N LEU A 120 -2.22 3.00 6.61
CA LEU A 120 -3.63 3.08 6.21
C LEU A 120 -4.53 3.74 7.25
N GLN A 121 -4.24 3.55 8.54
CA GLN A 121 -4.98 4.22 9.63
C GLN A 121 -4.69 5.73 9.65
N GLU A 122 -3.42 6.12 9.51
CA GLU A 122 -3.02 7.53 9.46
C GLU A 122 -3.66 8.28 8.27
N GLN A 123 -3.76 7.63 7.10
CA GLN A 123 -4.49 8.20 5.94
C GLN A 123 -5.99 8.37 6.21
N LYS A 124 -6.61 7.48 6.99
CA LYS A 124 -8.03 7.58 7.37
C LYS A 124 -8.27 8.67 8.41
N GLU A 125 -7.30 8.91 9.30
CA GLU A 125 -7.39 9.94 10.34
C GLU A 125 -7.06 11.35 9.84
N ASN A 126 -6.27 11.48 8.76
CA ASN A 126 -5.96 12.74 8.08
C ASN A 126 -6.44 12.78 6.61
N PRO A 127 -7.76 12.78 6.34
CA PRO A 127 -8.28 12.85 4.97
C PRO A 127 -8.13 14.25 4.31
N HIS A 128 -7.53 15.24 4.97
CA HIS A 128 -7.37 16.61 4.45
C HIS A 128 -6.02 17.24 4.82
N GLU A 129 -4.98 16.98 4.04
CA GLU A 129 -3.85 17.93 3.86
C GLU A 129 -3.47 18.14 2.37
N GLU A 130 -4.37 17.82 1.42
CA GLU A 130 -4.08 18.04 -0.02
C GLU A 130 -4.58 19.38 -0.60
N ASP A 131 -5.23 20.24 0.18
CA ASP A 131 -5.61 21.61 -0.26
C ASP A 131 -4.75 22.74 0.35
N ALA A 132 -3.53 22.42 0.79
CA ALA A 132 -2.53 23.46 1.02
C ALA A 132 -1.71 23.67 -0.25
N HIS A 133 -2.30 24.36 -1.24
CA HIS A 133 -1.50 25.08 -2.24
C HIS A 133 -0.31 25.73 -1.53
N PRO A 134 0.94 25.56 -1.99
CA PRO A 134 2.05 26.29 -1.39
C PRO A 134 1.71 27.77 -1.49
N LYS A 135 1.38 28.41 -0.36
CA LYS A 135 1.16 29.85 -0.31
C LYS A 135 2.43 30.47 -0.86
N ALA A 136 2.35 30.97 -2.09
CA ALA A 136 3.42 31.71 -2.72
C ALA A 136 3.91 32.75 -1.70
N PRO A 137 5.23 32.88 -1.46
CA PRO A 137 5.74 33.84 -0.51
C PRO A 137 5.25 35.22 -0.95
N THR A 138 4.37 35.81 -0.14
CA THR A 138 3.80 37.13 -0.40
C THR A 138 4.97 38.10 -0.37
N ARG A 139 5.46 38.51 -1.55
CA ARG A 139 6.48 39.54 -1.69
C ARG A 139 5.94 40.81 -1.03
N LYS A 140 6.47 41.16 0.13
CA LYS A 140 6.26 42.48 0.75
C LYS A 140 6.60 43.55 -0.30
N PRO A 141 5.73 44.55 -0.53
CA PRO A 141 6.09 45.68 -1.38
C PRO A 141 7.25 46.42 -0.74
N SER A 142 8.37 46.54 -1.47
CA SER A 142 9.52 47.35 -1.07
C SER A 142 9.09 48.83 -1.03
N LYS A 143 8.78 49.33 0.18
CA LYS A 143 8.68 50.77 0.45
C LYS A 143 10.10 51.29 0.68
N ASN A 144 10.75 51.73 -0.39
CA ASN A 144 11.86 52.69 -0.31
C ASN A 144 11.80 53.59 -1.55
N GLY A 145 10.80 54.47 -1.56
CA GLY A 145 10.78 55.64 -2.43
C GLY A 145 11.84 56.63 -1.95
N ARG A 146 12.88 56.82 -2.76
CA ARG A 146 13.91 57.84 -2.57
C ARG A 146 13.29 59.21 -2.91
N PRO A 147 13.32 60.21 -2.02
CA PRO A 147 12.88 61.56 -2.38
C PRO A 147 13.90 62.14 -3.37
N THR A 148 13.44 62.54 -4.56
CA THR A 148 14.18 63.42 -5.46
C THR A 148 14.28 64.80 -4.82
N ALA A 149 15.41 65.09 -4.16
CA ALA A 149 15.77 66.44 -3.79
C ALA A 149 16.16 67.21 -5.06
N LYS A 150 15.41 68.28 -5.35
CA LYS A 150 15.77 69.30 -6.33
C LYS A 150 17.02 70.03 -5.84
N ALA A 151 18.04 70.12 -6.69
CA ALA A 151 19.05 71.16 -6.62
C ALA A 151 18.92 71.97 -7.92
N SER A 152 18.34 73.15 -7.81
CA SER A 152 18.55 74.25 -8.76
C SER A 152 19.46 75.26 -8.06
N GLN A 153 20.34 75.86 -8.87
CA GLN A 153 21.38 76.84 -8.54
C GLN A 153 20.96 77.94 -7.57
#